data_AF-A0A7L8SNE6-F1
#
_entry.id   AF-A0A7L8SNE6-F1
#
_cell.length_a   1.000
_cell.length_b   1.000
_cell.length_c   1.000
_cell.angle_alpha   90.00
_cell.angle_beta   90.00
_cell.angle_gamma   90.00
#
_symmetry.space_group_name_H-M   'P 1'
#
loop_
_entity.id
_entity.type
_entity.pdbx_description
1 polymer ?
#
loop_
_entity_poly.entity_id
_entity_poly.type
_entity_poly.pdbx_seq_one_letter_code
_entity_poly.pdbx_strand_id
1 'polypeptide(L)'
;MTLIQVNFLVVCFAVGVAGALLGFWAFSQRLGRQLEAQRRALDAERDQTRQVIRAELELLGQQQLAHQDVQRLALALWQAEQDARRRAEWQALRPAPPTLLAKREGSLARPLVPPQPPQPPQPVQPVQPVQPPQPVQPVQPVQPVQPRSSPPVPAVPPDSEPATSPAPLALPTAARWEAVAAPERELTDEEIDALPPDLPVPTRVPGRKLPAPKGPVLRNL
;
A
#
# COMPACT_ATOMS: atom_id res chain seq x y z
N MET A 1 58.24 -54.80 -34.15
CA MET A 1 56.77 -54.92 -34.03
C MET A 1 56.18 -55.14 -35.41
N THR A 2 55.28 -56.11 -35.57
CA THR A 2 54.66 -56.38 -36.87
C THR A 2 53.58 -55.34 -37.19
N LEU A 3 53.39 -55.00 -38.47
CA LEU A 3 52.38 -54.05 -38.96
C LEU A 3 50.96 -54.31 -38.38
N ILE A 4 50.65 -55.60 -38.16
CA ILE A 4 49.40 -56.09 -37.58
C ILE A 4 49.19 -55.53 -36.16
N GLN A 5 50.25 -55.47 -35.35
CA GLN A 5 50.20 -55.01 -33.97
C GLN A 5 49.89 -53.51 -33.88
N VAL A 6 50.45 -52.71 -34.80
CA VAL A 6 50.20 -51.27 -34.88
C VAL A 6 48.76 -50.99 -35.30
N ASN A 7 48.26 -51.70 -36.32
CA ASN A 7 46.88 -51.53 -36.79
C ASN A 7 45.85 -51.86 -35.70
N PHE A 8 46.08 -52.92 -34.92
CA PHE A 8 45.20 -53.27 -33.81
C PHE A 8 45.13 -52.16 -32.75
N LEU A 9 46.28 -51.56 -32.40
CA LEU A 9 46.34 -50.48 -31.41
C LEU A 9 45.56 -49.24 -31.88
N VAL A 10 45.69 -48.88 -33.16
CA VAL A 10 44.98 -47.76 -33.77
C VAL A 10 43.46 -47.99 -33.75
N VAL A 11 43.01 -49.19 -34.12
CA VAL A 11 41.58 -49.54 -34.08
C VAL A 11 41.05 -49.48 -32.64
N CYS A 12 41.79 -50.04 -31.69
CA CYS A 12 41.39 -50.02 -30.28
C CYS A 12 41.26 -48.59 -29.75
N PHE A 13 42.22 -47.72 -30.07
CA PHE A 13 42.17 -46.31 -29.69
C PHE A 13 40.98 -45.58 -30.33
N ALA A 14 40.73 -45.81 -31.63
CA ALA A 14 39.61 -45.21 -32.33
C ALA A 14 38.25 -45.60 -31.73
N VAL A 15 38.06 -46.87 -31.37
CA VAL A 15 36.86 -47.35 -30.69
C VAL A 15 36.72 -46.73 -29.30
N GLY A 16 37.82 -46.61 -28.55
CA GLY A 16 37.84 -45.95 -27.24
C GLY A 16 37.41 -44.48 -27.31
N VAL A 17 37.96 -43.72 -28.28
CA VAL A 17 37.60 -42.31 -28.50
C VAL A 17 36.14 -42.17 -28.93
N ALA A 18 35.67 -43.02 -29.84
CA ALA A 18 34.27 -43.00 -30.27
C ALA A 18 33.31 -43.26 -29.11
N GLY A 19 33.62 -44.23 -28.25
CA GLY A 19 32.85 -44.51 -27.04
C GLY A 19 32.82 -43.33 -26.06
N ALA A 20 33.96 -42.68 -25.83
CA ALA A 20 34.06 -41.52 -24.96
C ALA A 20 33.24 -40.33 -25.48
N LEU A 21 33.29 -40.05 -26.79
CA LEU A 21 32.51 -38.98 -27.42
C LEU A 21 31.00 -39.26 -27.34
N LEU A 22 30.58 -40.50 -27.58
CA LEU A 22 29.17 -40.88 -27.47
C LEU A 22 28.67 -40.75 -26.02
N GLY A 23 29.47 -41.20 -25.05
CA GLY A 23 29.17 -41.06 -23.63
C GLY A 23 29.08 -39.60 -23.19
N PHE A 24 30.04 -38.76 -23.60
CA PHE A 24 30.03 -37.33 -23.35
C PHE A 24 28.81 -36.64 -23.98
N TRP A 25 28.45 -37.01 -25.21
CA TRP A 25 27.28 -36.48 -25.90
C TRP A 25 25.97 -36.83 -25.16
N ALA A 26 25.80 -38.10 -24.76
CA ALA A 26 24.63 -38.54 -24.01
C ALA A 26 24.53 -37.87 -22.62
N PHE A 27 25.67 -37.70 -21.94
CA PHE A 27 25.75 -37.01 -20.66
C PHE A 27 25.39 -35.52 -20.81
N SER A 28 25.93 -34.84 -21.82
CA SER A 28 25.62 -33.45 -22.14
C SER A 28 24.12 -33.26 -22.44
N GLN A 29 23.53 -34.15 -23.24
CA GLN A 29 22.09 -34.15 -23.52
C GLN A 29 21.24 -34.30 -22.24
N ARG A 30 21.65 -35.19 -21.33
CA ARG A 30 20.94 -35.37 -20.05
C ARG A 30 21.03 -34.12 -19.17
N LEU A 31 22.20 -33.50 -19.06
CA LEU A 31 22.39 -32.26 -18.32
C LEU A 31 21.58 -31.11 -18.92
N GLY A 32 21.55 -30.99 -20.26
CA GLY A 32 20.75 -29.98 -20.96
C GLY A 32 19.28 -30.08 -20.57
N ARG A 33 18.69 -31.28 -20.59
CA ARG A 33 17.30 -31.50 -20.18
C ARG A 33 17.05 -31.15 -18.71
N GLN A 34 18.00 -31.45 -17.81
CA GLN A 34 17.87 -31.11 -16.40
C GLN A 34 17.92 -29.59 -16.18
N LEU A 35 18.83 -28.88 -16.85
CA LEU A 35 18.93 -27.42 -16.76
C LEU A 35 17.69 -26.74 -17.33
N GLU A 36 17.16 -27.22 -18.46
CA GLU A 36 15.91 -26.71 -19.02
C GLU A 36 14.73 -26.91 -18.06
N ALA A 37 14.62 -28.09 -17.42
CA ALA A 37 13.57 -28.35 -16.45
C ALA A 37 13.68 -27.41 -15.23
N GLN A 38 14.89 -27.22 -14.70
CA GLN A 38 15.12 -26.28 -13.59
C GLN A 38 14.79 -24.84 -13.99
N ARG A 39 15.16 -24.43 -15.20
CA ARG A 39 14.86 -23.08 -15.70
C ARG A 39 13.34 -22.85 -15.80
N ARG A 40 12.61 -23.81 -16.36
CA ARG A 40 11.13 -23.73 -16.44
C ARG A 40 10.48 -23.68 -15.06
N ALA A 41 10.99 -24.45 -14.09
CA ALA A 41 10.48 -24.42 -12.72
C ALA A 41 10.66 -23.04 -12.08
N LEU A 42 11.85 -22.44 -12.23
CA LEU A 42 12.12 -21.10 -11.72
C LEU A 42 11.30 -20.01 -12.42
N ASP A 43 11.14 -20.11 -13.75
CA ASP A 43 10.30 -19.17 -14.49
C ASP A 43 8.82 -19.28 -14.05
N ALA A 44 8.32 -20.49 -13.80
CA ALA A 44 6.97 -20.71 -13.29
C ALA A 44 6.76 -20.10 -11.88
N GLU A 45 7.75 -20.23 -10.98
CA GLU A 45 7.69 -19.62 -9.64
C GLU A 45 7.65 -18.09 -9.71
N ARG A 46 8.45 -17.50 -10.62
CA ARG A 46 8.47 -16.05 -10.84
C ARG A 46 7.14 -15.55 -11.39
N ASP A 47 6.55 -16.28 -12.33
CA ASP A 47 5.25 -15.92 -12.88
C ASP A 47 4.12 -16.09 -11.87
N GLN A 48 4.18 -17.12 -11.01
CA GLN A 48 3.27 -17.25 -9.88
C GLN A 48 3.40 -16.06 -8.92
N THR A 49 4.62 -15.68 -8.56
CA THR A 49 4.86 -14.51 -7.70
C THR A 49 4.31 -13.23 -8.32
N ARG A 50 4.50 -13.03 -9.63
CA ARG A 50 3.94 -11.89 -10.37
C ARG A 50 2.41 -11.89 -10.35
N GLN A 51 1.78 -13.06 -10.49
CA GLN A 51 0.32 -13.17 -10.44
C GLN A 51 -0.23 -12.81 -9.06
N VAL A 52 0.41 -13.28 -7.99
CA VAL A 52 0.04 -12.91 -6.60
C VAL A 52 0.15 -11.41 -6.39
N ILE A 53 1.28 -10.81 -6.77
CA ILE A 53 1.49 -9.36 -6.64
C ILE A 53 0.43 -8.57 -7.44
N ARG A 54 0.09 -9.02 -8.65
CA ARG A 54 -0.97 -8.38 -9.45
C ARG A 54 -2.33 -8.47 -8.77
N ALA A 55 -2.70 -9.64 -8.25
CA ALA A 55 -3.97 -9.83 -7.56
C ALA A 55 -4.05 -8.96 -6.28
N GLU A 56 -2.95 -8.84 -5.52
CA GLU A 56 -2.89 -7.96 -4.36
C GLU A 56 -3.03 -6.48 -4.74
N LEU A 57 -2.35 -6.04 -5.82
CA LEU A 57 -2.49 -4.67 -6.34
C LEU A 57 -3.92 -4.37 -6.80
N GLU A 58 -4.58 -5.32 -7.45
CA GLU A 58 -5.99 -5.18 -7.85
C GLU A 58 -6.90 -5.04 -6.62
N LEU A 59 -6.68 -5.84 -5.59
CA LEU A 59 -7.44 -5.75 -4.33
C LEU A 59 -7.24 -4.39 -3.65
N LEU A 60 -6.00 -3.91 -3.56
CA LEU A 60 -5.69 -2.59 -3.00
C LEU A 60 -6.34 -1.47 -3.82
N GLY A 61 -6.32 -1.57 -5.15
CA GLY A 61 -6.99 -0.62 -6.03
C GLY A 61 -8.50 -0.56 -5.79
N GLN A 62 -9.16 -1.72 -5.63
CA GLN A 62 -10.58 -1.79 -5.29
C GLN A 62 -10.87 -1.17 -3.92
N GLN A 63 -10.04 -1.44 -2.92
CA GLN A 63 -10.19 -0.87 -1.59
C GLN A 63 -10.08 0.66 -1.60
N GLN A 64 -9.11 1.20 -2.34
CA GLN A 64 -8.95 2.65 -2.48
C GLN A 64 -10.15 3.29 -3.16
N LEU A 65 -10.69 2.67 -4.22
CA LEU A 65 -11.87 3.18 -4.90
C LEU A 65 -13.08 3.21 -3.95
N ALA A 66 -13.31 2.14 -3.19
CA ALA A 66 -14.38 2.08 -2.20
C ALA A 66 -14.20 3.17 -1.13
N HIS A 67 -12.97 3.42 -0.68
CA HIS A 67 -12.70 4.48 0.29
C HIS A 67 -13.00 5.87 -0.30
N GLN A 68 -12.59 6.14 -1.54
CA GLN A 68 -12.90 7.38 -2.24
C GLN A 68 -14.40 7.58 -2.44
N ASP A 69 -15.15 6.52 -2.73
CA ASP A 69 -16.60 6.57 -2.87
C ASP A 69 -17.28 6.96 -1.57
N VAL A 70 -16.86 6.37 -0.45
CA VAL A 70 -17.35 6.73 0.88
C VAL A 70 -17.07 8.21 1.18
N GLN A 71 -15.85 8.69 0.91
CA GLN A 71 -15.50 10.10 1.10
C GLN A 71 -16.36 11.03 0.23
N ARG A 72 -16.59 10.70 -1.04
CA ARG A 72 -17.44 11.48 -1.95
C ARG A 72 -18.88 11.54 -1.46
N LEU A 73 -19.44 10.42 -1.00
CA LEU A 73 -20.78 10.38 -0.43
C LEU A 73 -20.89 11.21 0.84
N ALA A 74 -19.90 11.13 1.74
CA ALA A 74 -19.86 11.94 2.95
C ALA A 74 -19.84 13.44 2.64
N LEU A 75 -19.00 13.86 1.68
CA LEU A 75 -18.95 15.26 1.23
C LEU A 75 -20.28 15.72 0.61
N ALA A 76 -20.92 14.87 -0.20
CA ALA A 76 -22.20 15.19 -0.80
C ALA A 76 -23.31 15.38 0.26
N LEU A 77 -23.35 14.50 1.27
CA LEU A 77 -24.29 14.61 2.39
C LEU A 77 -24.05 15.88 3.20
N TRP A 78 -22.79 16.17 3.54
CA TRP A 78 -22.43 17.41 4.24
C TRP A 78 -22.86 18.65 3.47
N GLN A 79 -22.60 18.68 2.15
CA GLN A 79 -22.97 19.80 1.31
C GLN A 79 -24.49 19.99 1.23
N ALA A 80 -25.25 18.89 1.11
CA ALA A 80 -26.71 18.93 1.13
C ALA A 80 -27.25 19.50 2.45
N GLU A 81 -26.61 19.18 3.58
CA GLU A 81 -26.94 19.73 4.88
C GLU A 81 -26.66 21.24 4.96
N GLN A 82 -25.49 21.69 4.49
CA GLN A 82 -25.17 23.13 4.45
C GLN A 82 -26.15 23.91 3.57
N ASP A 83 -26.52 23.38 2.41
CA ASP A 83 -27.51 24.01 1.54
C ASP A 83 -28.90 24.03 2.17
N ALA A 84 -29.28 22.99 2.92
CA ALA A 84 -30.52 22.98 3.68
C ALA A 84 -30.53 24.07 4.77
N ARG A 85 -29.43 24.23 5.51
CA ARG A 85 -29.26 25.31 6.50
C ARG A 85 -29.35 26.69 5.84
N ARG A 86 -28.61 26.90 4.74
CA ARG A 86 -28.65 28.16 3.99
C ARG A 86 -30.06 28.47 3.48
N ARG A 87 -30.81 27.48 2.98
CA ARG A 87 -32.21 27.65 2.57
C ARG A 87 -33.11 28.02 3.74
N ALA A 88 -32.92 27.39 4.90
CA ALA A 88 -33.70 27.72 6.10
C ALA A 88 -33.42 29.15 6.58
N GLU A 89 -32.16 29.59 6.59
CA GLU A 89 -31.77 30.97 6.89
C GLU A 89 -32.42 31.96 5.91
N TRP A 90 -32.37 31.69 4.61
CA TRP A 90 -33.04 32.52 3.60
C TRP A 90 -34.56 32.57 3.79
N GLN A 91 -35.19 31.46 4.17
CA GLN A 91 -36.62 31.43 4.46
C GLN A 91 -36.98 32.25 5.70
N ALA A 92 -36.15 32.22 6.74
CA ALA A 92 -36.35 33.02 7.95
C ALA A 92 -36.23 34.53 7.68
N LEU A 93 -35.35 34.94 6.77
CA LEU A 93 -35.19 36.34 6.36
C LEU A 93 -36.26 36.82 5.38
N ARG A 94 -37.02 35.90 4.78
CA ARG A 94 -38.01 36.25 3.77
C ARG A 94 -39.21 36.92 4.45
N PRO A 95 -39.49 38.21 4.16
CA PRO A 95 -40.60 38.91 4.79
C PRO A 95 -41.92 38.20 4.46
N ALA A 96 -42.77 38.03 5.47
CA ALA A 96 -44.10 37.47 5.27
C ALA A 96 -44.82 38.28 4.18
N PRO A 97 -45.45 37.63 3.18
CA PRO A 97 -46.19 38.35 2.15
C PRO A 97 -47.19 39.27 2.87
N PRO A 98 -47.24 40.56 2.49
CA PRO A 98 -48.17 41.48 3.15
C PRO A 98 -49.56 40.87 2.99
N THR A 99 -50.17 40.51 4.12
CA THR A 99 -51.56 40.07 4.15
C THR A 99 -52.38 41.26 3.67
N LEU A 100 -52.64 41.33 2.37
CA LEU A 100 -53.40 42.40 1.69
C LEU A 100 -54.89 42.41 2.10
N LEU A 101 -55.22 41.90 3.28
CA LEU A 101 -56.56 41.81 3.85
C LEU A 101 -56.74 42.54 5.18
N ALA A 102 -55.70 43.17 5.74
CA ALA A 102 -55.78 43.77 7.09
C ALA A 102 -55.65 45.30 7.16
N LYS A 103 -55.52 46.04 6.05
CA LYS A 103 -55.31 47.49 6.16
C LYS A 103 -55.84 48.29 4.98
N ARG A 104 -57.18 48.36 4.89
CA ARG A 104 -57.87 49.48 4.26
C ARG A 104 -58.42 50.45 5.31
N GLU A 105 -57.74 50.62 6.44
CA GLU A 105 -58.05 51.70 7.37
C GLU A 105 -56.75 52.36 7.86
N GLY A 106 -56.85 53.69 7.94
CA GLY A 106 -55.75 54.62 7.87
C GLY A 106 -54.71 54.44 8.95
N SER A 107 -53.48 54.85 8.65
CA SER A 107 -52.75 55.80 9.50
C SER A 107 -51.36 56.01 8.91
N LEU A 108 -51.09 57.27 8.59
CA LEU A 108 -49.78 57.86 8.30
C LEU A 108 -48.87 57.66 9.52
N ALA A 109 -48.15 56.55 9.59
CA ALA A 109 -47.17 56.30 10.63
C ALA A 109 -45.75 56.61 10.10
N ARG A 110 -45.18 57.65 10.73
CA ARG A 110 -43.84 58.22 10.61
C ARG A 110 -42.72 57.15 10.51
N PRO A 111 -41.63 57.41 9.76
CA PRO A 111 -40.49 56.48 9.68
C PRO A 111 -39.81 56.40 11.06
N LEU A 112 -39.87 55.23 11.70
CA LEU A 112 -39.07 54.90 12.87
C LEU A 112 -37.67 54.49 12.39
N VAL A 113 -36.67 55.24 12.82
CA VAL A 113 -35.24 54.93 12.62
C VAL A 113 -34.96 53.55 13.22
N PRO A 114 -34.29 52.63 12.50
CA PRO A 114 -33.98 51.32 13.05
C PRO A 114 -33.01 51.44 14.24
N PRO A 115 -33.22 50.67 15.32
CA PRO A 115 -32.32 50.68 16.47
C PRO A 115 -30.93 50.14 16.06
N GLN A 116 -29.90 50.80 16.55
CA GLN A 116 -28.49 50.44 16.33
C GLN A 116 -28.20 49.07 16.95
N PRO A 117 -27.52 48.15 16.24
CA PRO A 117 -27.25 46.81 16.77
C PRO A 117 -26.31 46.89 18.00
N PRO A 118 -26.52 46.05 19.01
CA PRO A 118 -25.66 45.99 20.19
C PRO A 118 -24.24 45.54 19.79
N GLN A 119 -23.22 46.15 20.40
CA GLN A 119 -21.83 45.78 20.15
C GLN A 119 -21.55 44.33 20.56
N PRO A 120 -20.72 43.60 19.79
CA PRO A 120 -20.34 42.24 20.14
C PRO A 120 -19.50 42.23 21.44
N PRO A 121 -19.70 41.24 22.32
CA PRO A 121 -18.90 41.09 23.53
C PRO A 121 -17.43 40.84 23.16
N GLN A 122 -16.51 41.43 23.93
CA GLN A 122 -15.07 41.26 23.70
C GLN A 122 -14.65 39.80 23.87
N PRO A 123 -13.71 39.32 23.05
CA PRO A 123 -13.20 37.95 23.14
C PRO A 123 -12.50 37.73 24.47
N VAL A 124 -12.91 36.69 25.19
CA VAL A 124 -12.25 36.22 26.41
C VAL A 124 -10.90 35.63 26.02
N GLN A 125 -9.82 36.09 26.66
CA GLN A 125 -8.48 35.59 26.36
C GLN A 125 -8.38 34.09 26.67
N PRO A 126 -7.72 33.31 25.79
CA PRO A 126 -7.54 31.88 26.01
C PRO A 126 -6.66 31.64 27.25
N VAL A 127 -7.11 30.73 28.11
CA VAL A 127 -6.34 30.25 29.26
C VAL A 127 -5.16 29.45 28.71
N GLN A 128 -3.94 29.77 29.18
CA GLN A 128 -2.74 29.06 28.73
C GLN A 128 -2.81 27.57 29.11
N PRO A 129 -2.43 26.67 28.19
CA PRO A 129 -2.41 25.24 28.46
C PRO A 129 -1.35 24.88 29.50
N VAL A 130 -1.73 24.01 30.44
CA VAL A 130 -0.82 23.43 31.44
C VAL A 130 0.11 22.44 30.74
N GLN A 131 1.43 22.57 30.95
CA GLN A 131 2.39 21.67 30.34
C GLN A 131 2.20 20.22 30.81
N PRO A 132 2.32 19.22 29.91
CA PRO A 132 2.24 17.82 30.29
C PRO A 132 3.46 17.38 31.11
N PRO A 133 3.31 16.40 32.02
CA PRO A 133 4.42 15.81 32.75
C PRO A 133 5.36 15.04 31.82
N GLN A 134 6.67 15.07 32.13
CA GLN A 134 7.69 14.42 31.30
C GLN A 134 7.55 12.89 31.26
N PRO A 135 7.87 12.25 30.11
CA PRO A 135 7.77 10.82 29.95
C PRO A 135 8.84 10.06 30.75
N VAL A 136 8.44 8.96 31.37
CA VAL A 136 9.30 8.03 32.11
C VAL A 136 10.11 7.20 31.11
N GLN A 137 11.42 7.10 31.30
CA GLN A 137 12.29 6.36 30.38
C GLN A 137 11.98 4.85 30.37
N PRO A 138 12.05 4.20 29.18
CA PRO A 138 11.77 2.78 29.04
C PRO A 138 12.88 1.91 29.65
N VAL A 139 12.46 0.83 30.30
CA VAL A 139 13.35 -0.20 30.86
C VAL A 139 13.95 -1.03 29.73
N GLN A 140 15.27 -1.25 29.75
CA GLN A 140 15.97 -2.01 28.71
C GLN A 140 15.53 -3.49 28.65
N PRO A 141 15.45 -4.07 27.43
CA PRO A 141 15.05 -5.46 27.24
C PRO A 141 16.13 -6.44 27.69
N VAL A 142 15.69 -7.53 28.33
CA VAL A 142 16.52 -8.65 28.76
C VAL A 142 16.93 -9.50 27.54
N GLN A 143 18.21 -9.82 27.42
CA GLN A 143 18.72 -10.61 26.29
C GLN A 143 18.24 -12.07 26.33
N PRO A 144 17.93 -12.67 25.17
CA PRO A 144 17.48 -14.05 25.07
C PRO A 144 18.62 -15.06 25.28
N VAL A 145 18.30 -16.16 25.98
CA VAL A 145 19.20 -17.28 26.27
C VAL A 145 19.30 -18.21 25.05
N GLN A 146 20.52 -18.51 24.59
CA GLN A 146 20.75 -19.43 23.47
C GLN A 146 20.33 -20.87 23.81
N PRO A 147 19.67 -21.60 22.89
CA PRO A 147 19.32 -23.01 23.09
C PRO A 147 20.55 -23.91 22.97
N ARG A 148 20.73 -24.80 23.96
CA ARG A 148 21.76 -25.84 23.97
C ARG A 148 21.47 -26.90 22.89
N SER A 149 22.52 -27.29 22.18
CA SER A 149 22.57 -28.43 21.28
C SER A 149 22.29 -29.75 22.03
N SER A 150 21.28 -30.48 21.55
CA SER A 150 20.91 -31.83 22.02
C SER A 150 21.88 -32.91 21.48
N PRO A 151 22.08 -34.03 22.22
CA PRO A 151 23.04 -35.07 21.87
C PRO A 151 22.52 -36.05 20.78
N PRO A 152 23.39 -36.88 20.17
CA PRO A 152 22.99 -37.79 19.10
C PRO A 152 22.22 -39.02 19.64
N VAL A 153 21.15 -39.38 18.95
CA VAL A 153 20.32 -40.57 19.23
C VAL A 153 20.93 -41.80 18.51
N PRO A 154 21.02 -43.00 19.15
CA PRO A 154 21.50 -44.21 18.50
C PRO A 154 20.43 -44.86 17.60
N ALA A 155 20.89 -45.43 16.48
CA ALA A 155 20.10 -46.14 15.48
C ALA A 155 19.50 -47.45 16.01
N VAL A 156 18.23 -47.72 15.68
CA VAL A 156 17.52 -49.01 15.86
C VAL A 156 16.66 -49.26 14.58
N PRO A 157 16.54 -50.51 14.08
CA PRO A 157 16.26 -50.85 12.68
C PRO A 157 14.75 -50.96 12.33
N PRO A 158 14.38 -51.12 11.04
CA PRO A 158 13.01 -51.00 10.56
C PRO A 158 12.27 -52.34 10.60
N ASP A 159 11.04 -52.35 11.11
CA ASP A 159 9.96 -53.23 10.66
C ASP A 159 8.68 -52.94 11.46
N SER A 160 7.66 -52.38 10.80
CA SER A 160 6.22 -52.68 10.96
C SER A 160 5.38 -51.60 10.25
N GLU A 161 4.73 -52.01 9.17
CA GLU A 161 3.62 -51.31 8.50
C GLU A 161 2.31 -51.38 9.35
N PRO A 162 1.11 -51.11 8.81
CA PRO A 162 0.55 -49.78 8.56
C PRO A 162 -0.86 -49.63 9.18
N ALA A 163 -1.26 -48.45 9.66
CA ALA A 163 -2.69 -48.21 9.88
C ALA A 163 -3.06 -46.71 9.97
N THR A 164 -3.91 -46.31 9.02
CA THR A 164 -5.05 -45.38 9.16
C THR A 164 -4.81 -43.90 9.53
N SER A 165 -4.86 -43.07 8.48
CA SER A 165 -5.47 -41.72 8.32
C SER A 165 -6.29 -41.14 9.50
N PRO A 166 -6.37 -39.80 9.68
CA PRO A 166 -6.71 -38.88 8.58
C PRO A 166 -6.01 -37.49 8.61
N ALA A 167 -6.37 -36.67 7.62
CA ALA A 167 -6.42 -35.21 7.66
C ALA A 167 -5.24 -34.43 7.02
N PRO A 168 -5.56 -33.29 6.38
CA PRO A 168 -4.80 -32.73 5.28
C PRO A 168 -3.59 -31.97 5.82
N LEU A 169 -2.43 -32.21 5.21
CA LEU A 169 -1.25 -31.39 5.42
C LEU A 169 -1.56 -29.96 4.99
N ALA A 170 -1.57 -29.11 6.01
CA ALA A 170 -1.64 -27.68 5.97
C ALA A 170 -0.70 -27.10 4.90
N LEU A 171 -1.26 -26.14 4.17
CA LEU A 171 -0.64 -24.89 3.72
C LEU A 171 0.81 -24.69 4.24
N PRO A 172 1.79 -24.39 3.37
CA PRO A 172 3.00 -23.76 3.86
C PRO A 172 2.58 -22.42 4.46
N THR A 173 2.65 -22.36 5.79
CA THR A 173 2.58 -21.14 6.58
C THR A 173 3.44 -20.11 5.88
N ALA A 174 2.74 -19.08 5.42
CA ALA A 174 3.30 -17.83 4.96
C ALA A 174 4.56 -17.54 5.78
N ALA A 175 5.67 -17.34 5.07
CA ALA A 175 6.70 -16.44 5.53
C ALA A 175 5.98 -15.15 5.88
N ARG A 176 5.59 -15.04 7.16
CA ARG A 176 5.17 -13.85 7.86
C ARG A 176 6.41 -12.98 7.89
N TRP A 177 6.67 -12.33 6.77
CA TRP A 177 7.30 -11.03 6.81
C TRP A 177 6.30 -10.19 7.62
N GLU A 178 6.47 -10.18 8.93
CA GLU A 178 6.20 -8.97 9.68
C GLU A 178 7.13 -7.93 9.06
N ALA A 179 6.64 -7.28 8.01
CA ALA A 179 6.84 -5.85 7.87
C ALA A 179 6.41 -5.29 9.23
N VAL A 180 7.39 -5.15 10.11
CA VAL A 180 7.34 -4.22 11.22
C VAL A 180 7.02 -2.92 10.53
N ALA A 181 5.73 -2.59 10.48
CA ALA A 181 5.27 -1.24 10.24
C ALA A 181 6.02 -0.42 11.27
N ALA A 182 7.10 0.22 10.82
CA ALA A 182 7.68 1.30 11.56
C ALA A 182 6.50 2.21 11.89
N PRO A 183 6.20 2.47 13.17
CA PRO A 183 5.11 3.35 13.51
C PRO A 183 5.34 4.62 12.71
N GLU A 184 4.35 5.01 11.89
CA GLU A 184 4.36 6.30 11.22
C GLU A 184 4.48 7.34 12.32
N ARG A 185 5.72 7.74 12.58
CA ARG A 185 6.04 8.70 13.60
C ARG A 185 5.55 10.01 13.02
N GLU A 186 4.39 10.45 13.46
CA GLU A 186 3.89 11.78 13.18
C GLU A 186 5.01 12.75 13.57
N LEU A 187 5.63 13.38 12.57
CA LEU A 187 6.64 14.41 12.79
C LEU A 187 5.95 15.50 13.60
N THR A 188 6.32 15.60 14.86
CA THR A 188 5.86 16.68 15.74
C THR A 188 6.33 18.01 15.18
N ASP A 189 5.51 19.06 15.31
CA ASP A 189 5.81 20.40 14.75
C ASP A 189 7.22 20.92 15.16
N GLU A 190 7.75 20.55 16.34
CA GLU A 190 9.13 20.85 16.73
C GLU A 190 10.22 20.21 15.84
N GLU A 191 9.98 19.02 15.27
CA GLU A 191 10.95 18.35 14.38
C GLU A 191 10.92 19.00 12.97
N ILE A 192 9.77 19.56 12.58
CA ILE A 192 9.62 20.33 11.34
C ILE A 192 10.35 21.66 11.44
N ASP A 193 10.35 22.31 12.62
CA ASP A 193 11.09 23.56 12.87
C ASP A 193 12.61 23.36 13.07
N ALA A 194 13.03 22.13 13.43
CA ALA A 194 14.45 21.76 13.53
C ALA A 194 15.08 21.38 12.18
N LEU A 195 14.30 21.33 11.09
CA LEU A 195 14.85 21.12 9.76
C LEU A 195 15.74 22.32 9.38
N PRO A 196 17.00 22.09 8.97
CA PRO A 196 17.89 23.18 8.58
C PRO A 196 17.23 23.97 7.44
N PRO A 197 17.21 25.32 7.49
CA PRO A 197 16.51 26.16 6.51
C PRO A 197 17.12 26.11 5.09
N ASP A 198 18.14 25.28 4.86
CA ASP A 198 18.92 25.18 3.63
C ASP A 198 18.59 23.92 2.80
N LEU A 199 17.33 23.48 2.79
CA LEU A 199 16.90 22.60 1.71
C LEU A 199 16.86 23.45 0.41
N PRO A 200 17.61 23.07 -0.64
CA PRO A 200 17.62 23.82 -1.88
C PRO A 200 16.19 23.90 -2.40
N VAL A 201 15.72 25.13 -2.65
CA VAL A 201 14.40 25.38 -3.24
C VAL A 201 14.23 24.43 -4.43
N PRO A 202 13.16 23.59 -4.46
CA PRO A 202 12.97 22.64 -5.53
C PRO A 202 13.05 23.40 -6.85
N THR A 203 14.07 23.07 -7.64
CA THR A 203 14.35 23.73 -8.90
C THR A 203 13.14 23.46 -9.78
N ARG A 204 12.24 24.45 -9.90
CA ARG A 204 11.13 24.38 -10.85
C ARG A 204 11.76 24.17 -12.22
N VAL A 205 11.62 22.95 -12.75
CA VAL A 205 12.10 22.60 -14.09
C VAL A 205 11.45 23.60 -15.06
N PRO A 206 12.22 24.51 -15.69
CA PRO A 206 11.64 25.46 -16.60
C PRO A 206 11.29 24.71 -17.88
N GLY A 207 9.99 24.59 -18.16
CA GLY A 207 9.51 24.21 -19.47
C GLY A 207 9.14 22.75 -19.67
N ARG A 208 8.03 22.33 -19.06
CA ARG A 208 7.04 21.55 -19.84
C ARG A 208 5.83 22.44 -20.06
N LYS A 209 5.77 23.06 -21.24
CA LYS A 209 4.55 23.68 -21.74
C LYS A 209 3.53 22.56 -21.90
N LEU A 210 2.63 22.44 -20.93
CA LEU A 210 1.43 21.61 -21.10
C LEU A 210 0.70 22.18 -22.34
N PRO A 211 0.38 21.36 -23.34
CA PRO A 211 -0.33 21.83 -24.51
C PRO A 211 -1.66 22.44 -24.07
N ALA A 212 -1.92 23.66 -24.52
CA ALA A 212 -3.18 24.34 -24.24
C ALA A 212 -4.36 23.45 -24.69
N PRO A 213 -5.42 23.32 -23.87
CA PRO A 213 -6.59 22.54 -24.25
C PRO A 213 -7.21 23.14 -25.52
N LYS A 214 -7.15 22.40 -26.64
CA LYS A 214 -7.74 22.79 -27.94
C LYS A 214 -9.25 22.56 -27.99
N GLY A 215 -9.94 22.67 -26.85
CA GLY A 215 -11.38 22.43 -26.75
C GLY A 215 -12.13 23.74 -26.51
N PRO A 216 -13.28 23.97 -27.18
CA PRO A 216 -14.16 25.08 -26.84
C PRO A 216 -14.61 24.92 -25.38
N VAL A 217 -14.27 25.92 -24.57
CA VAL A 217 -14.75 26.02 -23.18
C VAL A 217 -16.25 26.26 -23.26
N LEU A 218 -17.03 25.20 -23.07
CA LEU A 218 -18.48 25.29 -22.90
C LEU A 218 -18.76 26.05 -21.61
N ARG A 219 -18.92 27.36 -21.74
CA ARG A 219 -19.58 28.18 -20.71
C ARG A 219 -21.06 27.83 -20.78
N ASN A 220 -21.51 26.95 -19.90
CA ASN A 220 -22.93 26.80 -19.62
C ASN A 220 -23.41 28.13 -19.02
N LEU A 221 -24.19 28.87 -19.81
CA LEU A 221 -25.04 29.98 -19.37
C LEU A 221 -26.37 29.41 -18.87
#